data_AF-A0A165P3Q1-F1
#
_entry.id   AF-A0A165P3Q1-F1
#
_cell.length_a   1.000
_cell.length_b   1.000
_cell.length_c   1.000
_cell.angle_alpha   90.00
_cell.angle_beta   90.00
_cell.angle_gamma   90.00
#
_symmetry.space_group_name_H-M   'P 1'
#
loop_
_entity.id
_entity.type
_entity.pdbx_description
1 polymer ?
#
loop_
_entity_poly.entity_id
_entity_poly.type
_entity_poly.pdbx_seq_one_letter_code
_entity_poly.pdbx_strand_id
1 'polypeptide(L)'
;MDCQSFWHIHDLIKDDPILFSEGGRRQRPVQYQLATFLCQIGGESNEKARDVTAITEGTTYLYCKCVCRAFCNIKTQHLAWPGPERRWFLKDCMEEYGFPDCIGIRDRTLCSSFKKCCIWYIHLI
;
A
#
# COMPACT_ATOMS: atom_id res chain seq x y z
N MET A 1 -1.05 -5.52 -13.66
CA MET A 1 -1.34 -6.56 -12.65
C MET A 1 -2.11 -7.66 -13.35
N ASP A 2 -1.68 -8.91 -13.23
CA ASP A 2 -2.43 -10.05 -13.76
C ASP A 2 -3.62 -10.40 -12.85
N CYS A 3 -4.61 -11.09 -13.42
CA CYS A 3 -5.85 -11.44 -12.71
C CYS A 3 -5.59 -12.34 -11.49
N GLN A 4 -4.62 -13.25 -11.56
CA GLN A 4 -4.33 -14.18 -10.46
C GLN A 4 -3.69 -13.46 -9.27
N SER A 5 -2.74 -12.56 -9.52
CA SER A 5 -2.13 -11.72 -8.49
C SER A 5 -3.16 -10.86 -7.76
N PHE A 6 -4.17 -10.35 -8.47
CA PHE A 6 -5.25 -9.59 -7.84
C PHE A 6 -6.02 -10.44 -6.81
N TRP A 7 -6.47 -11.64 -7.21
CA TRP A 7 -7.21 -12.52 -6.32
C TRP A 7 -6.37 -13.07 -5.17
N HIS A 8 -5.09 -13.33 -5.41
CA HIS A 8 -4.15 -13.71 -4.35
C HIS A 8 -4.09 -12.64 -3.27
N ILE A 9 -3.90 -11.37 -3.65
CA ILE A 9 -3.85 -10.26 -2.69
C ILE A 9 -5.20 -10.06 -1.99
N HIS A 10 -6.31 -10.17 -2.73
CA HIS A 10 -7.65 -10.14 -2.15
C HIS A 10 -7.81 -11.19 -1.05
N ASP A 11 -7.41 -12.43 -1.31
CA ASP A 11 -7.54 -13.53 -0.35
C ASP A 11 -6.68 -13.35 0.91
N LEU A 12 -5.57 -12.62 0.83
CA LEU A 12 -4.73 -12.29 1.99
C LEU A 12 -5.40 -11.30 2.95
N ILE A 13 -6.26 -10.42 2.45
CA ILE A 13 -6.83 -9.30 3.25
C ILE A 13 -8.33 -9.42 3.48
N LYS A 14 -9.06 -10.29 2.76
CA LYS A 14 -10.53 -10.32 2.73
C LYS A 14 -11.20 -10.47 4.09
N ASP A 15 -10.54 -11.12 5.04
CA ASP A 15 -11.07 -11.42 6.37
C ASP A 15 -10.70 -10.33 7.40
N ASP A 16 -9.99 -9.26 7.00
CA ASP A 16 -9.63 -8.18 7.91
C ASP A 16 -10.87 -7.35 8.31
N PRO A 17 -11.20 -7.24 9.61
CA PRO A 17 -12.38 -6.52 10.08
C PRO A 17 -12.41 -5.04 9.64
N ILE A 18 -11.25 -4.42 9.36
CA ILE A 18 -11.18 -3.00 8.97
C ILE A 18 -11.80 -2.70 7.60
N LEU A 19 -12.01 -3.72 6.78
CA LEU A 19 -12.62 -3.62 5.45
C LEU A 19 -14.15 -3.72 5.52
N PHE A 20 -14.70 -3.98 6.70
CA PHE A 20 -16.13 -4.08 6.93
C PHE A 20 -16.64 -2.84 7.69
N SER A 21 -17.87 -2.43 7.39
CA SER A 21 -18.54 -1.34 8.10
C SER A 21 -19.06 -1.84 9.44
N GLU A 22 -18.73 -1.13 10.53
CA GLU A 22 -19.39 -1.32 11.82
C GLU A 22 -20.78 -0.66 11.89
N GLY A 23 -21.11 0.20 10.92
CA GLY A 23 -22.40 0.92 10.85
C GLY A 23 -23.44 0.23 9.96
N GLY A 24 -24.71 0.63 10.12
CA GLY A 24 -25.87 0.02 9.43
C GLY A 24 -25.92 0.16 7.89
N ARG A 25 -24.98 0.90 7.28
CA ARG A 25 -24.88 1.02 5.83
C ARG A 25 -23.84 0.03 5.30
N ARG A 26 -24.26 -0.86 4.40
CA ARG A 26 -23.40 -1.89 3.80
C ARG A 26 -22.27 -1.24 2.99
N GLN A 27 -21.02 -1.42 3.41
CA GLN A 27 -19.85 -1.07 2.59
C GLN A 27 -19.75 -1.99 1.38
N ARG A 28 -19.07 -1.52 0.31
CA ARG A 28 -18.87 -2.32 -0.90
C ARG A 28 -17.94 -3.51 -0.63
N PRO A 29 -18.09 -4.62 -1.37
CA PRO A 29 -17.21 -5.78 -1.26
C PRO A 29 -15.72 -5.43 -1.35
N VAL A 30 -14.89 -6.21 -0.67
CA VAL A 30 -13.42 -6.00 -0.54
C VAL A 30 -12.73 -5.82 -1.89
N GLN A 31 -13.09 -6.60 -2.90
CA GLN A 31 -12.56 -6.49 -4.26
C GLN A 31 -12.68 -5.07 -4.86
N TYR A 32 -13.77 -4.35 -4.58
CA TYR A 32 -13.93 -2.98 -5.06
C TYR A 32 -13.06 -2.01 -4.28
N GLN A 33 -12.93 -2.20 -2.96
CA GLN A 33 -12.07 -1.37 -2.12
C GLN A 33 -10.59 -1.53 -2.54
N LEU A 34 -10.17 -2.76 -2.81
CA LEU A 34 -8.83 -3.09 -3.31
C LEU A 34 -8.60 -2.51 -4.71
N ALA A 35 -9.55 -2.64 -5.63
CA ALA A 35 -9.46 -2.06 -6.96
C ALA A 35 -9.31 -0.53 -6.90
N THR A 36 -10.10 0.15 -6.06
CA THR A 36 -9.97 1.60 -5.83
C THR A 36 -8.58 1.98 -5.32
N PHE A 37 -8.04 1.23 -4.35
CA PHE A 37 -6.68 1.45 -3.85
C PHE A 37 -5.61 1.28 -4.94
N LEU A 38 -5.73 0.24 -5.77
CA LEU A 38 -4.78 -0.06 -6.84
C LEU A 38 -4.82 0.99 -7.96
N CYS A 39 -6.01 1.49 -8.32
CA CYS A 39 -6.12 2.63 -9.25
C CYS A 39 -5.41 3.87 -8.69
N GLN A 40 -5.61 4.17 -7.41
CA GLN A 40 -5.00 5.34 -6.76
C GLN A 40 -3.47 5.26 -6.69
N ILE A 41 -2.93 4.10 -6.30
CA ILE A 41 -1.49 3.91 -6.17
C ILE A 41 -0.79 3.80 -7.53
N GLY A 42 -1.49 3.30 -8.54
CA GLY A 42 -1.03 3.23 -9.93
C GLY A 42 -0.87 4.60 -10.61
N GLY A 43 -1.18 5.69 -9.92
CA GLY A 43 -0.97 7.05 -10.43
C GLY A 43 -2.16 7.62 -11.20
N GLU A 44 -3.32 6.96 -11.17
CA GLU A 44 -4.52 7.54 -11.75
C GLU A 44 -5.06 8.67 -10.87
N SER A 45 -5.60 9.71 -11.52
CA SER A 45 -6.21 10.83 -10.79
C SER A 45 -7.47 10.36 -10.03
N ASN A 46 -7.84 11.08 -8.97
CA ASN A 46 -9.07 10.83 -8.22
C ASN A 46 -10.31 10.81 -9.13
N GLU A 47 -10.29 11.60 -10.21
CA GLU A 47 -11.35 11.67 -11.22
C GLU A 47 -11.47 10.37 -12.00
N LYS A 48 -10.36 9.81 -12.47
CA LYS A 48 -10.35 8.53 -13.17
C LYS A 48 -10.68 7.37 -12.23
N ALA A 49 -10.17 7.39 -11.00
CA ALA A 49 -10.54 6.39 -9.99
C ALA A 49 -12.05 6.43 -9.71
N ARG A 50 -12.65 7.62 -9.64
CA ARG A 50 -14.11 7.79 -9.52
C ARG A 50 -14.84 7.25 -10.74
N ASP A 51 -14.37 7.50 -11.95
CA ASP A 51 -15.07 7.05 -13.15
C ASP A 51 -15.01 5.52 -13.30
N VAL A 52 -13.89 4.90 -12.91
CA VAL A 52 -13.72 3.43 -12.93
C VAL A 52 -14.52 2.74 -11.82
N THR A 53 -14.66 3.37 -10.65
CA THR A 53 -15.21 2.70 -9.47
C THR A 53 -16.62 3.20 -9.08
N ALA A 54 -17.08 4.30 -9.67
CA ALA A 54 -18.31 5.03 -9.36
C ALA A 54 -18.41 5.43 -7.88
N ILE A 55 -17.32 5.96 -7.31
CA ILE A 55 -17.16 6.26 -5.88
C ILE A 55 -16.72 7.72 -5.66
N THR A 56 -17.30 8.39 -4.67
CA THR A 56 -16.93 9.78 -4.31
C THR A 56 -15.54 9.86 -3.67
N GLU A 57 -14.86 11.00 -3.83
CA GLU A 57 -13.48 11.20 -3.34
C GLU A 57 -13.29 10.84 -1.85
N GLY A 58 -14.24 11.22 -0.99
CA GLY A 58 -14.17 10.87 0.44
C GLY A 58 -14.19 9.36 0.70
N THR A 59 -14.91 8.61 -0.13
CA THR A 59 -14.96 7.15 -0.04
C THR A 59 -13.71 6.51 -0.65
N THR A 60 -13.15 7.09 -1.72
CA THR A 60 -11.84 6.69 -2.27
C THR A 60 -10.74 6.78 -1.20
N TYR A 61 -10.68 7.90 -0.47
CA TYR A 61 -9.75 8.08 0.63
C TYR A 61 -9.96 7.05 1.75
N LEU A 62 -11.23 6.79 2.11
CA LEU A 62 -11.58 5.79 3.12
C LEU A 62 -11.09 4.39 2.72
N TYR A 63 -11.38 3.96 1.49
CA TYR A 63 -10.96 2.63 1.00
C TYR A 63 -9.45 2.51 0.94
N CYS A 64 -8.75 3.54 0.45
CA CYS A 64 -7.30 3.55 0.47
C CYS A 64 -6.75 3.41 1.90
N LYS A 65 -7.34 4.13 2.87
CA LYS A 65 -6.91 4.06 4.27
C LYS A 65 -7.14 2.67 4.88
N CYS A 66 -8.31 2.06 4.66
CA CYS A 66 -8.62 0.73 5.19
C CYS A 66 -7.72 -0.34 4.58
N VAL A 67 -7.58 -0.36 3.25
CA VAL A 67 -6.72 -1.31 2.53
C VAL A 67 -5.26 -1.16 2.95
N CYS A 68 -4.73 0.07 3.07
CA CYS A 68 -3.40 0.30 3.61
C CYS A 68 -3.20 -0.33 4.99
N ARG A 69 -4.21 -0.23 5.85
CA ARG A 69 -4.09 -0.74 7.21
C ARG A 69 -4.23 -2.26 7.27
N ALA A 70 -5.06 -2.86 6.44
CA ALA A 70 -5.10 -4.30 6.25
C ALA A 70 -3.73 -4.85 5.81
N PHE A 71 -3.06 -4.17 4.85
CA PHE A 71 -1.69 -4.52 4.48
C PHE A 71 -0.69 -4.37 5.61
N CYS A 72 -0.81 -3.31 6.43
CA CYS A 72 0.04 -3.16 7.61
C CYS A 72 -0.14 -4.29 8.62
N ASN A 73 -1.35 -4.85 8.76
CA ASN A 73 -1.63 -5.94 9.69
C ASN A 73 -0.94 -7.25 9.29
N ILE A 74 -0.86 -7.54 7.98
CA ILE A 74 -0.18 -8.73 7.45
C ILE A 74 1.30 -8.49 7.13
N LYS A 75 1.79 -7.25 7.23
CA LYS A 75 3.15 -6.85 6.82
C LYS A 75 4.24 -7.73 7.42
N THR A 76 4.16 -8.05 8.71
CA THR A 76 5.18 -8.84 9.41
C THR A 76 5.27 -10.29 8.93
N GLN A 77 4.20 -10.81 8.31
CA GLN A 77 4.14 -12.17 7.78
C GLN A 77 4.77 -12.27 6.39
N HIS A 78 4.74 -11.18 5.62
CA HIS A 78 5.15 -11.17 4.21
C HIS A 78 6.39 -10.32 3.94
N LEU A 79 6.75 -9.41 4.84
CA LEU A 79 7.86 -8.47 4.65
C LEU A 79 8.82 -8.56 5.84
N ALA A 80 9.97 -9.18 5.60
CA ALA A 80 11.11 -9.11 6.50
C ALA A 80 11.97 -7.91 6.17
N TRP A 81 12.39 -7.16 7.20
CA TRP A 81 13.44 -6.17 7.02
C TRP A 81 14.76 -6.90 6.69
N PRO A 82 15.52 -6.46 5.67
CA PRO A 82 16.77 -7.11 5.30
C PRO A 82 17.72 -7.18 6.50
N GLY A 83 18.33 -8.35 6.70
CA GLY A 83 19.36 -8.57 7.71
C GLY A 83 20.59 -7.68 7.49
N PRO A 84 21.49 -7.59 8.48
CA PRO A 84 22.68 -6.72 8.40
C PRO A 84 23.47 -6.90 7.10
N GLU A 85 23.76 -8.13 6.70
CA GLU A 85 24.52 -8.46 5.48
C GLU A 85 23.85 -7.95 4.20
N ARG A 86 22.53 -8.17 4.08
CA ARG A 86 21.75 -7.69 2.93
C ARG A 86 21.71 -6.16 2.88
N ARG A 87 21.73 -5.48 4.03
CA ARG A 87 21.80 -4.01 4.09
C ARG A 87 23.16 -3.48 3.64
N TRP A 88 24.24 -4.12 4.05
CA TRP A 88 25.59 -3.77 3.57
C TRP A 88 25.69 -3.91 2.06
N PHE A 89 25.22 -5.03 1.51
CA PHE A 89 25.16 -5.24 0.07
C PHE A 89 24.33 -4.16 -0.64
N LEU A 90 23.14 -3.82 -0.12
CA LEU A 90 22.28 -2.80 -0.74
C LEU A 90 22.91 -1.41 -0.70
N LYS A 91 23.62 -1.06 0.39
CA LYS A 91 24.36 0.21 0.49
C LYS A 91 25.47 0.28 -0.54
N ASP A 92 26.27 -0.78 -0.65
CA ASP A 92 27.37 -0.88 -1.61
C ASP A 92 26.86 -0.73 -3.05
N CYS A 93 25.77 -1.43 -3.41
CA CYS A 93 25.13 -1.25 -4.71
C CYS A 93 24.63 0.18 -4.96
N MET A 94 24.09 0.86 -3.95
CA MET A 94 23.53 2.22 -4.13
C MET A 94 24.62 3.29 -4.15
N GLU A 95 25.78 3.02 -3.54
CA GLU A 95 26.95 3.89 -3.60
C GLU A 95 27.48 4.01 -5.04
N GLU A 96 27.44 2.93 -5.83
CA GLU A 96 27.76 2.95 -7.26
C GLU A 96 26.87 3.94 -8.05
N TYR A 97 25.62 4.11 -7.62
CA TYR A 97 24.67 5.06 -8.21
C TYR A 97 24.75 6.48 -7.60
N GLY A 98 25.71 6.74 -6.71
CA GLY A 98 25.92 8.05 -6.08
C GLY A 98 25.02 8.32 -4.86
N PHE A 99 24.41 7.29 -4.28
CA PHE A 99 23.57 7.39 -3.10
C PHE A 99 24.18 6.62 -1.91
N PRO A 100 25.23 7.17 -1.27
CA PRO A 100 25.85 6.52 -0.11
C PRO A 100 24.85 6.36 1.03
N ASP A 101 24.99 5.27 1.80
CA ASP A 101 24.10 4.86 2.90
C ASP A 101 22.62 4.57 2.53
N CYS A 102 22.28 4.64 1.25
CA CYS A 102 20.94 4.31 0.78
C CYS A 102 20.76 2.78 0.71
N ILE A 103 19.72 2.26 1.35
CA ILE A 103 19.38 0.83 1.29
C ILE A 103 18.32 0.56 0.21
N GLY A 104 17.77 1.62 -0.39
CA GLY A 104 16.79 1.53 -1.47
C GLY A 104 16.10 2.85 -1.77
N ILE A 105 15.71 3.04 -3.02
CA ILE A 105 14.99 4.22 -3.49
C ILE A 105 13.49 3.91 -3.52
N ARG A 106 12.68 4.80 -2.94
CA ARG A 106 11.22 4.68 -3.00
C ARG A 106 10.66 5.61 -4.07
N ASP A 107 10.35 5.08 -5.24
CA ASP A 107 9.64 5.83 -6.28
C ASP A 107 8.16 6.05 -5.91
N ARG A 108 7.59 7.19 -6.31
CA ARG A 108 6.23 7.64 -5.94
C ARG A 108 5.11 6.80 -6.54
N THR A 109 5.40 5.98 -7.54
CA THR A 109 4.49 4.97 -8.13
C THR A 109 4.08 3.86 -7.15
N LEU A 110 4.72 3.74 -5.97
CA LEU A 110 4.45 2.67 -5.00
C LEU A 110 3.82 3.09 -3.66
N CYS A 111 3.50 4.38 -3.41
CA CYS A 111 2.62 4.80 -2.30
C CYS A 111 2.54 6.33 -2.17
N SER A 112 1.53 6.96 -2.76
CA SER A 112 1.25 8.40 -2.59
C SER A 112 0.45 8.72 -1.31
N SER A 113 -0.19 7.74 -0.66
CA SER A 113 -1.09 7.97 0.49
C SER A 113 -0.48 7.68 1.88
N PHE A 114 0.77 7.21 1.98
CA PHE A 114 1.41 6.82 3.24
C PHE A 114 1.99 7.99 4.07
N LYS A 115 1.50 9.22 3.90
CA LYS A 115 2.06 10.41 4.58
C LYS A 115 1.94 10.41 6.11
N LYS A 116 1.26 9.46 6.75
CA LYS A 116 1.17 9.40 8.23
C LYS A 116 1.65 8.09 8.88
N CYS A 117 1.88 7.01 8.12
CA CYS A 117 2.26 5.73 8.73
C CYS A 117 3.78 5.50 8.79
N CYS A 118 4.56 6.09 7.86
CA CYS A 118 6.01 5.90 7.82
C CYS A 118 6.85 7.02 8.46
N ILE A 119 6.23 8.13 8.91
CA ILE A 119 6.99 9.24 9.52
C ILE A 119 7.70 8.82 10.82
N TRP A 120 7.27 7.73 11.47
CA TRP A 120 7.95 7.21 12.66
C TRP A 120 9.27 6.50 12.39
N TYR A 121 9.58 6.15 11.13
CA TYR A 121 10.78 5.35 10.82
C TYR A 121 12.02 6.17 10.44
N ILE A 122 11.90 7.50 10.35
CA ILE A 122 13.02 8.39 10.02
C ILE A 122 13.59 9.08 11.27
N HIS A 123 12.90 9.02 12.42
CA HIS A 123 13.32 9.69 13.65
C HIS A 123 13.97 8.78 14.72
N LEU A 124 14.30 7.53 14.36
CA LEU A 124 14.93 6.56 15.26
C LEU A 124 16.14 5.86 14.60
N ILE A 125 17.02 6.69 14.04
CA ILE A 125 18.45 6.42 13.90
C ILE A 125 19.17 7.60 14.52
#